data_AF-A0A5D4H1T7-F1
#
_entry.id   AF-A0A5D4H1T7-F1
#
_cell.length_a   1.000
_cell.length_b   1.000
_cell.length_c   1.000
_cell.angle_alpha   90.00
_cell.angle_beta   90.00
_cell.angle_gamma   90.00
#
_symmetry.space_group_name_H-M   'P 1'
#
loop_
_entity.id
_entity.type
_entity.pdbx_description
1 polymer ?
#
loop_
_entity_poly.entity_id
_entity_poly.type
_entity_poly.pdbx_seq_one_letter_code
_entity_poly.pdbx_strand_id
1 'polypeptide(L)'
;MHVNNSSTEKESLTKRKSALGIRLFFIYLICYAGFVLIGVFQYELLAVQVLGGLNLALAYGIGLIVFAVILGVVYNYYCTKYEDEVEAEQTNEEGGAV
;
A
#
# COMPACT_ATOMS: atom_id res chain seq x y z
N MET A 1 -33.75 -3.67 -22.03
CA MET A 1 -32.66 -4.37 -21.33
C MET A 1 -31.64 -3.31 -20.96
N HIS A 2 -31.76 -2.68 -19.78
CA HIS A 2 -30.77 -1.70 -19.33
C HIS A 2 -29.51 -2.47 -18.90
N VAL A 3 -28.50 -2.47 -19.75
CA VAL A 3 -27.17 -2.97 -19.39
C VAL A 3 -26.61 -1.97 -18.39
N ASN A 4 -26.63 -2.34 -17.11
CA ASN A 4 -26.21 -1.46 -16.01
C ASN A 4 -24.68 -1.30 -16.02
N ASN A 5 -24.17 -0.41 -16.87
CA ASN A 5 -22.74 -0.09 -17.00
C ASN A 5 -22.10 0.27 -15.64
N SER A 6 -22.89 0.87 -14.73
CA SER A 6 -22.50 1.22 -13.36
C SER A 6 -21.98 0.03 -12.53
N SER A 7 -22.48 -1.19 -12.74
CA SER A 7 -21.98 -2.38 -12.02
C SER A 7 -20.63 -2.86 -12.55
N THR A 8 -20.45 -2.84 -13.87
CA THR A 8 -19.24 -3.35 -14.54
C THR A 8 -18.04 -2.42 -14.32
N GLU A 9 -18.24 -1.11 -14.34
CA GLU A 9 -17.17 -0.14 -14.09
C GLU A 9 -16.73 -0.09 -12.62
N LYS A 10 -17.68 -0.21 -11.68
CA LYS A 10 -17.35 -0.33 -10.25
C LYS A 10 -16.57 -1.62 -9.94
N GLU A 11 -16.89 -2.72 -10.64
CA GLU A 11 -16.15 -3.99 -10.49
C GLU A 11 -14.70 -3.87 -11.01
N SER A 12 -14.48 -3.22 -12.15
CA SER A 12 -13.15 -3.07 -12.75
C SER A 12 -12.23 -2.17 -11.91
N LEU A 13 -12.75 -1.06 -11.37
CA LEU A 13 -12.05 -0.17 -10.44
C LEU A 13 -11.68 -0.91 -9.15
N THR A 14 -12.61 -1.69 -8.59
CA THR A 14 -12.36 -2.47 -7.37
C THR A 14 -11.25 -3.52 -7.58
N LYS A 15 -11.20 -4.17 -8.74
CA LYS A 15 -10.12 -5.13 -9.08
C LYS A 15 -8.76 -4.45 -9.20
N ARG A 16 -8.70 -3.27 -9.84
CA ARG A 16 -7.45 -2.49 -9.98
C ARG A 16 -6.92 -2.03 -8.62
N LYS A 17 -7.80 -1.50 -7.75
CA LYS A 17 -7.45 -1.11 -6.37
C LYS A 17 -6.89 -2.31 -5.58
N SER A 18 -7.58 -3.45 -5.63
CA SER A 18 -7.16 -4.66 -4.92
C SER A 18 -5.79 -5.17 -5.39
N ALA A 19 -5.48 -5.10 -6.69
CA ALA A 19 -4.18 -5.49 -7.22
C ALA A 19 -3.03 -4.58 -6.76
N LEU A 20 -3.31 -3.28 -6.55
CA LEU A 20 -2.31 -2.38 -5.97
C LEU A 20 -2.04 -2.70 -4.49
N GLY A 21 -3.10 -2.98 -3.74
CA GLY A 21 -3.02 -3.34 -2.32
C GLY A 21 -2.23 -4.62 -2.12
N ILE A 22 -2.44 -5.64 -2.97
CA ILE A 22 -1.70 -6.90 -2.89
C ILE A 22 -0.20 -6.71 -3.14
N ARG A 23 0.18 -5.80 -4.05
CA ARG A 23 1.59 -5.53 -4.35
C ARG A 23 2.29 -4.83 -3.18
N LEU A 24 1.62 -3.86 -2.54
CA LEU A 24 2.14 -3.17 -1.37
C LEU A 24 2.21 -4.11 -0.15
N PHE A 25 1.25 -5.02 0.00
CA PHE A 25 1.30 -6.06 1.02
C PHE A 25 2.55 -6.93 0.88
N PHE A 26 2.89 -7.37 -0.33
CA PHE A 26 4.13 -8.14 -0.56
C PHE A 26 5.39 -7.34 -0.23
N ILE A 27 5.43 -6.05 -0.55
CA ILE A 27 6.56 -5.17 -0.18
C ILE A 27 6.71 -5.10 1.35
N TYR A 28 5.62 -4.84 2.06
CA TYR A 28 5.62 -4.85 3.52
C TYR A 28 6.04 -6.21 4.08
N LEU A 29 5.54 -7.30 3.50
CA LEU A 29 5.83 -8.67 3.94
C LEU A 29 7.32 -9.01 3.81
N ILE A 30 7.98 -8.56 2.74
CA ILE A 30 9.43 -8.74 2.57
C ILE A 30 10.20 -7.95 3.63
N CYS A 31 9.83 -6.68 3.87
CA CYS A 31 10.46 -5.86 4.91
C CYS A 31 10.26 -6.47 6.31
N TYR A 32 9.05 -6.94 6.61
CA TYR A 32 8.72 -7.61 7.87
C TYR A 32 9.48 -8.93 8.02
N ALA A 33 9.56 -9.75 6.98
CA ALA A 33 10.33 -10.98 6.98
C ALA A 33 11.82 -10.71 7.24
N GLY A 34 12.39 -9.66 6.63
CA GLY A 34 13.76 -9.21 6.93
C GLY A 34 13.98 -8.88 8.40
N PHE A 35 13.06 -8.12 9.01
CA PHE A 35 13.10 -7.82 10.44
C PHE A 35 13.02 -9.08 11.31
N VAL A 36 12.11 -10.01 10.99
CA VAL A 36 11.97 -11.26 11.72
C VAL A 36 13.23 -12.12 11.59
N LEU A 37 13.83 -12.21 10.41
CA LEU A 37 15.07 -12.96 10.19
C LEU A 37 16.23 -12.37 11.01
N ILE A 38 16.40 -11.05 11.03
CA ILE A 38 17.39 -10.39 11.89
C ILE A 38 17.11 -10.69 13.37
N GLY A 39 15.83 -10.66 13.77
CA GLY A 39 15.34 -11.06 15.09
C GLY A 39 15.75 -12.46 15.51
N VAL A 40 15.66 -13.41 14.58
CA VAL A 40 15.92 -14.84 14.83
C VAL A 40 17.42 -15.15 14.81
N PHE A 41 18.18 -14.61 13.85
CA PHE A 41 19.61 -14.94 13.70
C PHE A 41 20.54 -14.10 14.57
N GLN A 42 20.12 -12.91 14.97
CA GLN A 42 20.95 -11.95 15.69
C GLN A 42 20.16 -11.30 16.84
N TYR A 43 19.53 -12.13 17.67
CA TYR A 43 18.75 -11.68 18.83
C TYR A 43 19.57 -10.79 19.79
N GLU A 44 20.89 -11.02 19.85
CA GLU A 44 21.82 -10.26 20.69
C GLU A 44 21.95 -8.80 20.23
N LEU A 45 21.86 -8.54 18.91
CA LEU A 45 21.78 -7.18 18.37
C LEU A 45 20.44 -6.51 18.71
N LEU A 46 19.35 -7.29 18.74
CA LEU A 46 18.03 -6.78 19.14
C LEU A 46 17.95 -6.40 20.61
N ALA A 47 18.81 -7.00 21.45
CA ALA A 47 18.96 -6.71 22.88
C ALA A 47 19.89 -5.50 23.15
N VAL A 48 20.56 -4.97 22.12
CA VAL A 48 21.41 -3.79 22.28
C VAL A 48 20.55 -2.55 22.48
N GLN A 49 20.84 -1.86 23.58
CA GLN A 49 20.25 -0.57 23.91
C GLN A 49 20.79 0.48 22.93
N VAL A 50 19.96 0.99 22.01
CA VAL A 50 20.43 1.93 20.99
C VAL A 50 20.33 3.39 21.42
N LEU A 51 19.17 3.82 21.94
CA LEU A 51 18.95 5.23 22.30
C LEU A 51 18.04 5.35 23.52
N GLY A 52 18.50 6.04 24.57
CA GLY A 52 17.70 6.42 25.73
C GLY A 52 17.19 5.27 26.61
N GLY A 53 17.70 4.05 26.41
CA GLY A 53 17.21 2.87 27.11
C GLY A 53 16.30 1.96 26.27
N LEU A 54 16.08 2.31 25.00
CA LEU A 54 15.20 1.57 24.11
C LEU A 54 15.93 0.42 23.43
N ASN A 55 15.28 -0.74 23.41
CA ASN A 55 15.79 -1.94 22.78
C ASN A 55 15.75 -1.80 21.25
N LEU A 56 16.78 -2.26 20.54
CA LEU A 56 16.84 -2.15 19.07
C LEU A 56 15.66 -2.86 18.40
N ALA A 57 15.17 -3.95 19.00
CA ALA A 57 13.93 -4.61 18.64
C ALA A 57 12.73 -3.66 18.52
N LEU A 58 12.57 -2.81 19.53
CA LEU A 58 11.43 -1.91 19.65
C LEU A 58 11.57 -0.72 18.68
N ALA A 59 12.78 -0.20 18.50
CA ALA A 59 13.06 0.84 17.50
C ALA A 59 12.73 0.38 16.08
N TYR A 60 13.15 -0.84 15.70
CA TYR A 60 12.80 -1.43 14.41
C TYR A 60 11.29 -1.70 14.28
N GLY A 61 10.64 -2.19 15.34
CA GLY A 61 9.20 -2.39 15.37
C GLY A 61 8.42 -1.10 15.11
N ILE A 62 8.83 0.00 15.76
CA ILE A 62 8.26 1.33 15.49
C ILE A 62 8.53 1.76 14.05
N GLY A 63 9.74 1.51 13.53
CA GLY A 63 10.08 1.78 12.13
C GLY A 63 9.17 1.05 11.14
N LEU A 64 8.84 -0.21 11.39
CA LEU A 64 7.92 -0.99 10.55
C LEU A 64 6.49 -0.47 10.61
N ILE A 65 6.02 0.01 11.76
CA ILE A 65 4.71 0.65 11.90
C ILE A 65 4.65 1.92 11.05
N VAL A 66 5.67 2.78 11.15
CA VAL A 66 5.77 4.00 10.33
C VAL A 66 5.82 3.64 8.84
N PHE A 67 6.57 2.61 8.48
CA PHE A 67 6.64 2.13 7.11
C PHE A 67 5.29 1.62 6.59
N ALA A 68 4.52 0.88 7.40
CA ALA A 68 3.18 0.43 7.06
C ALA A 68 2.22 1.61 6.81
N VAL A 69 2.30 2.65 7.65
CA VAL A 69 1.51 3.88 7.47
C VAL A 69 1.88 4.56 6.17
N ILE A 70 3.17 4.70 5.85
CA ILE A 70 3.63 5.28 4.58
C ILE A 70 3.09 4.49 3.39
N LEU A 71 3.17 3.16 3.42
CA LEU A 71 2.62 2.31 2.35
C LEU A 71 1.10 2.48 2.21
N GLY A 72 0.37 2.65 3.31
CA GLY A 72 -1.06 2.93 3.30
C GLY A 72 -1.39 4.29 2.68
N VAL A 73 -0.61 5.33 2.99
CA VAL A 73 -0.76 6.66 2.38
C VAL A 73 -0.43 6.62 0.89
N VAL A 74 0.65 5.92 0.52
CA VAL A 74 1.03 5.71 -0.89
C VAL A 74 -0.09 4.96 -1.62
N TYR A 75 -0.64 3.89 -1.03
CA TYR A 75 -1.79 3.18 -1.61
C TYR A 75 -2.96 4.12 -1.87
N ASN A 76 -3.34 4.92 -0.87
CA ASN A 76 -4.45 5.86 -0.98
C ASN A 76 -4.20 6.90 -2.07
N TYR A 77 -2.99 7.47 -2.13
CA TYR A 77 -2.61 8.44 -3.15
C TYR A 77 -2.69 7.86 -4.58
N TYR A 78 -2.12 6.68 -4.80
CA TYR A 78 -2.19 6.04 -6.12
C TYR A 78 -3.63 5.67 -6.48
N CYS A 79 -4.41 5.18 -5.52
CA CYS A 79 -5.83 4.85 -5.68
C CYS A 79 -6.65 6.05 -6.16
N THR A 80 -6.43 7.24 -5.57
CA THR A 80 -7.04 8.50 -6.02
C THR A 80 -6.58 8.89 -7.42
N LYS A 81 -5.29 8.74 -7.73
CA LYS A 81 -4.76 9.08 -9.06
C LYS A 81 -5.36 8.21 -10.17
N TYR A 82 -5.56 6.92 -9.92
CA TYR A 82 -6.24 6.03 -10.87
C TYR A 82 -7.73 6.39 -11.05
N GLU A 83 -8.36 6.98 -10.04
CA GLU A 83 -9.74 7.46 -10.11
C GLU A 83 -9.83 8.71 -11.00
N ASP A 84 -8.92 9.67 -10.83
CA ASP A 84 -8.82 10.90 -11.63
C ASP A 84 -8.48 10.62 -13.11
N GLU A 85 -7.59 9.66 -13.37
CA GLU A 85 -7.21 9.29 -14.75
C GLU A 85 -8.41 8.72 -15.53
N VAL A 86 -9.24 7.90 -14.87
CA VAL A 86 -10.43 7.30 -15.50
C VAL A 86 -11.52 8.36 -15.74
N GLU A 87 -11.71 9.31 -14.81
CA GLU A 87 -12.68 10.40 -14.97
C GLU A 87 -12.27 11.40 -16.08
N ALA A 88 -10.97 11.63 -16.25
CA ALA A 88 -10.42 12.47 -17.32
C ALA A 88 -10.56 11.83 -18.72
N GLU A 89 -10.46 10.51 -18.81
CA GLU A 89 -10.66 9.75 -20.05
C GLU A 89 -12.13 9.80 -20.50
N GLN A 90 -13.09 9.67 -19.59
CA GLN A 90 -14.53 9.71 -19.91
C GLN A 90 -15.01 11.11 -20.34
N THR A 91 -14.48 12.16 -19.74
CA THR A 91 -14.82 13.55 -20.12
C THR A 91 -14.35 13.90 -21.54
N ASN A 92 -13.25 13.29 -22.01
CA ASN A 92 -12.70 13.55 -23.34
C ASN A 92 -13.47 12.80 -24.45
N GLU A 93 -14.00 11.61 -24.15
CA GLU A 93 -14.86 10.86 -25.08
C GLU A 93 -16.26 11.50 -25.24
N GLU A 94 -16.86 12.06 -24.17
CA GLU A 94 -18.14 12.78 -24.28
C GLU A 94 -18.01 14.17 -24.94
N GLY A 95 -16.85 14.83 -24.81
CA GLY A 95 -16.57 16.14 -25.43
C GLY A 95 -16.18 16.09 -26.91
N GLY A 96 -15.84 14.91 -27.45
CA GLY A 96 -15.49 14.72 -28.87
C GLY A 96 -16.69 14.41 -29.78
N ALA A 97 -17.89 14.28 -29.23
CA ALA A 97 -19.12 13.94 -29.94
C ALA A 97 -20.07 15.14 -30.18
N VAL A 98 -19.56 16.38 -30.12
CA VAL A 98 -20.31 17.62 -30.44
C VAL A 98 -19.72 18.35 -31.63
#